data_AF-A0A1E5W6W0-F1
#
_entry.id   AF-A0A1E5W6W0-F1
#
_cell.length_a   1.000
_cell.length_b   1.000
_cell.length_c   1.000
_cell.angle_alpha   90.00
_cell.angle_beta   90.00
_cell.angle_gamma   90.00
#
_symmetry.space_group_name_H-M   'P 1'
#
loop_
_entity.id
_entity.type
_entity.pdbx_description
1 polymer ?
#
loop_
_entity_poly.entity_id
_entity_poly.type
_entity_poly.pdbx_seq_one_letter_code
_entity_poly.pdbx_strand_id
1 'polypeptide(L)'
;MMMSTPTDCRPPDMWACKAHRGCAMMQIFSLKLAHTSAAIDGPIHLYGFLAVRDRLNPLRNYIFNRSREDPFVLGQQGGDSGSFIQMAGPKRGIEMRATVLIEYDMKIKREGGQEDDLQLVDGAACFSELASLDRRVYTQRIGAVDICLALIHNAVEATIQVGYHKCIMAAA
;
A
#
# COMPACT_ATOMS: atom_id res chain seq x y z
N MET A 1 15.47 3.16 9.90
CA MET A 1 15.08 3.83 8.64
C MET A 1 15.88 5.11 8.53
N MET A 2 16.42 5.40 7.36
CA MET A 2 17.14 6.67 7.11
C MET A 2 16.07 7.76 6.92
N MET A 3 16.16 8.85 7.68
CA MET A 3 15.24 9.98 7.50
C MET A 3 15.51 10.60 6.12
N SER A 4 14.49 10.72 5.29
CA SER A 4 14.59 11.55 4.08
C SER A 4 14.85 12.99 4.49
N THR A 5 15.77 13.67 3.80
CA THR A 5 15.95 15.11 3.97
C THR A 5 14.66 15.82 3.59
N PRO A 6 14.08 16.67 4.46
CA PRO A 6 12.82 17.34 4.16
C PRO A 6 12.98 18.27 2.96
N THR A 7 12.20 18.06 1.92
CA THR A 7 12.29 18.83 0.65
C THR A 7 11.44 20.11 0.66
N ASP A 8 10.59 20.31 1.67
CA ASP A 8 9.55 21.34 1.71
C ASP A 8 9.67 22.32 2.90
N CYS A 9 10.81 22.27 3.59
CA CYS A 9 11.08 23.11 4.76
C CYS A 9 11.19 24.60 4.41
N ARG A 10 10.62 25.47 5.27
CA ARG A 10 10.70 26.94 5.16
C ARG A 10 11.14 27.60 6.49
N PRO A 11 12.19 28.46 6.49
CA PRO A 11 13.18 28.62 5.42
C PRO A 11 13.92 27.30 5.17
N PRO A 12 14.54 27.09 3.99
CA PRO A 12 15.17 25.82 3.58
C PRO A 12 16.43 25.43 4.40
N ASP A 13 16.59 26.03 5.59
CA ASP A 13 17.75 25.87 6.44
C ASP A 13 17.52 24.76 7.47
N MET A 14 18.48 23.85 7.57
CA MET A 14 18.31 22.55 8.24
C MET A 14 18.23 22.67 9.78
N TRP A 15 18.73 23.78 10.33
CA TRP A 15 18.77 24.06 11.77
C TRP A 15 17.59 24.90 12.27
N ALA A 16 16.77 25.45 11.36
CA ALA A 16 15.70 26.39 11.69
C ALA A 16 14.45 26.16 10.83
N CYS A 17 14.05 24.89 10.65
CA CYS A 17 12.81 24.58 9.94
C CYS A 17 11.60 25.10 10.72
N LYS A 18 10.92 26.13 10.19
CA LYS A 18 9.77 26.76 10.87
C LYS A 18 8.43 26.23 10.39
N ALA A 19 8.36 25.76 9.14
CA ALA A 19 7.15 25.21 8.56
C ALA A 19 7.45 24.24 7.42
N HIS A 20 6.55 23.27 7.26
CA HIS A 20 6.47 22.36 6.11
C HIS A 20 5.25 22.76 5.26
N ARG A 21 5.36 22.67 3.94
CA ARG A 21 4.25 22.97 3.04
C ARG A 21 3.62 21.67 2.59
N GLY A 22 2.40 21.42 3.05
CA GLY A 22 1.63 20.26 2.62
C GLY A 22 1.48 20.17 1.09
N CYS A 23 1.31 18.95 0.61
CA CYS A 23 1.06 18.66 -0.80
C CYS A 23 -0.09 17.65 -0.97
N ALA A 24 -0.57 17.55 -2.21
CA ALA A 24 -1.52 16.52 -2.59
C ALA A 24 -0.85 15.15 -2.49
N MET A 25 -1.35 14.29 -1.61
CA MET A 25 -0.89 12.91 -1.47
C MET A 25 -2.05 11.91 -1.61
N MET A 26 -1.75 10.78 -2.25
CA MET A 26 -2.64 9.63 -2.27
C MET A 26 -2.42 8.79 -1.01
N GLN A 27 -3.49 8.50 -0.28
CA GLN A 27 -3.48 7.53 0.82
C GLN A 27 -4.23 6.28 0.39
N ILE A 28 -3.59 5.12 0.44
CA ILE A 28 -4.23 3.81 0.26
C ILE A 28 -4.56 3.27 1.66
N PHE A 29 -5.84 2.96 1.90
CA PHE A 29 -6.34 2.49 3.20
C PHE A 29 -6.44 0.97 3.27
N SER A 30 -6.86 0.32 2.19
CA SER A 30 -7.01 -1.13 2.17
C SER A 30 -6.99 -1.70 0.77
N LEU A 31 -6.57 -2.96 0.69
CA LEU A 31 -6.72 -3.83 -0.46
C LEU A 31 -7.68 -4.96 -0.06
N LYS A 32 -8.70 -5.23 -0.88
CA LYS A 32 -9.70 -6.27 -0.62
C LYS A 32 -9.91 -7.11 -1.88
N LEU A 33 -10.02 -8.42 -1.74
CA LEU A 33 -10.41 -9.30 -2.84
C LEU A 33 -11.89 -9.07 -3.17
N ALA A 34 -12.20 -8.68 -4.41
CA ALA A 34 -13.55 -8.26 -4.82
C ALA A 34 -14.55 -9.41 -4.86
N HIS A 35 -14.09 -10.61 -5.25
CA HIS A 35 -14.90 -11.82 -5.31
C HIS A 35 -14.07 -13.00 -4.80
N THR A 36 -14.34 -13.43 -3.58
CA THR A 36 -14.03 -14.80 -3.16
C THR A 36 -15.15 -15.67 -3.71
N SER A 37 -14.95 -16.30 -4.86
CA SER A 37 -15.88 -17.35 -5.30
C SER A 37 -15.97 -18.39 -4.17
N ALA A 38 -17.18 -18.80 -3.82
CA ALA A 38 -17.44 -19.93 -2.92
C ALA A 38 -16.85 -21.26 -3.45
N ALA A 39 -16.26 -21.26 -4.66
CA ALA A 39 -15.58 -22.40 -5.27
C ALA A 39 -14.09 -22.52 -4.91
N ILE A 40 -13.54 -21.69 -4.02
CA ILE A 40 -12.21 -21.91 -3.46
C ILE A 40 -12.36 -22.54 -2.08
N ASP A 41 -12.46 -23.87 -2.05
CA ASP A 41 -12.48 -24.69 -0.83
C ASP A 41 -11.09 -24.64 -0.17
N GLY A 42 -10.77 -23.54 0.52
CA GLY A 42 -9.56 -23.47 1.34
C GLY A 42 -8.84 -22.12 1.37
N PRO A 43 -7.69 -22.06 2.06
CA PRO A 43 -6.90 -20.85 2.15
C PRO A 43 -6.36 -20.42 0.78
N ILE A 44 -6.47 -19.14 0.45
CA ILE A 44 -5.93 -18.58 -0.79
C ILE A 44 -4.51 -18.09 -0.51
N HIS A 45 -3.54 -18.66 -1.21
CA HIS A 45 -2.13 -18.25 -1.12
C HIS A 45 -1.80 -17.22 -2.20
N LEU A 46 -1.80 -15.93 -1.83
CA LEU A 46 -1.52 -14.82 -2.73
C LEU A 46 -0.03 -14.44 -2.75
N TYR A 47 0.52 -14.24 -3.94
CA TYR A 47 1.85 -13.66 -4.11
C TYR A 47 1.90 -12.69 -5.29
N GLY A 48 3.04 -12.01 -5.46
CA GLY A 48 3.23 -10.96 -6.46
C GLY A 48 3.36 -9.58 -5.83
N PHE A 49 3.03 -8.54 -6.57
CA PHE A 49 3.19 -7.17 -6.11
C PHE A 49 2.05 -6.24 -6.53
N LEU A 50 1.86 -5.20 -5.73
CA LEU A 50 1.14 -3.98 -6.07
C LEU A 50 2.05 -2.81 -5.69
N ALA A 51 2.44 -2.01 -6.66
CA ALA A 51 3.38 -0.92 -6.48
C ALA A 51 2.86 0.38 -7.08
N VAL A 52 3.21 1.47 -6.43
CA VAL A 52 2.84 2.82 -6.85
C VAL A 52 4.08 3.55 -7.34
N ARG A 53 3.91 4.32 -8.42
CA ARG A 53 4.91 5.24 -8.95
C ARG A 53 4.30 6.62 -9.00
N ASP A 54 5.01 7.57 -8.43
CA ASP A 54 4.67 8.99 -8.49
C ASP A 54 5.82 9.78 -9.13
N ARG A 55 5.59 11.09 -9.28
CA ARG A 55 6.57 12.00 -9.86
C ARG A 55 7.83 12.13 -8.99
N LEU A 56 7.72 11.95 -7.68
CA LEU A 56 8.83 12.16 -6.75
C LEU A 56 9.95 11.14 -6.97
N ASN A 57 9.59 9.88 -7.21
CA ASN A 57 10.55 8.83 -7.54
C ASN A 57 9.91 7.78 -8.46
N PRO A 58 10.45 7.58 -9.68
CA PRO A 58 9.88 6.65 -10.66
C PRO A 58 10.07 5.16 -10.31
N LEU A 59 10.81 4.85 -9.24
CA LEU A 59 10.94 3.50 -8.71
C LEU A 59 9.68 3.07 -7.95
N ARG A 60 9.43 1.76 -7.94
CA ARG A 60 8.27 1.14 -7.29
C ARG A 60 8.25 1.39 -5.79
N ASN A 61 7.19 2.06 -5.33
CA ASN A 61 6.80 2.13 -3.93
C ASN A 61 5.79 0.99 -3.65
N TYR A 62 6.28 -0.13 -3.13
CA TYR A 62 5.47 -1.34 -2.94
C TYR A 62 4.45 -1.16 -1.81
N ILE A 63 3.18 -1.42 -2.11
CA ILE A 63 2.07 -1.48 -1.14
C ILE A 63 1.85 -2.92 -0.70
N PHE A 64 2.00 -3.84 -1.65
CA PHE A 64 2.02 -5.28 -1.46
C PHE A 64 3.22 -5.85 -2.22
N ASN A 65 3.95 -6.76 -1.59
CA ASN A 65 5.09 -7.44 -2.21
C ASN A 65 5.36 -8.75 -1.47
N ARG A 66 5.03 -9.89 -2.09
CA ARG A 66 5.22 -11.23 -1.54
C ARG A 66 5.78 -12.13 -2.62
N SER A 67 6.76 -12.96 -2.26
CA SER A 67 7.28 -13.98 -3.19
C SER A 67 6.38 -15.21 -3.21
N ARG A 68 6.59 -16.10 -4.17
CA ARG A 68 5.83 -17.36 -4.25
C ARG A 68 6.15 -18.31 -3.09
N GLU A 69 7.35 -18.18 -2.52
CA GLU A 69 7.86 -18.94 -1.39
C GLU A 69 7.29 -18.45 -0.07
N ASP A 70 7.01 -17.14 0.04
CA ASP A 70 6.36 -16.49 1.19
C ASP A 70 5.03 -15.82 0.77
N PRO A 71 3.99 -16.59 0.40
CA PRO A 71 2.71 -16.04 0.00
C PRO A 71 1.90 -15.56 1.22
N PHE A 72 1.08 -14.53 1.01
CA PHE A 72 0.07 -14.10 1.97
C PHE A 72 -1.14 -15.03 1.93
N VAL A 73 -1.59 -15.50 3.10
CA VAL A 73 -2.67 -16.49 3.21
C VAL A 73 -3.98 -15.82 3.62
N LEU A 74 -4.98 -15.85 2.74
CA LEU A 74 -6.36 -15.41 3.01
C LEU A 74 -7.24 -16.59 3.43
N GLY A 75 -8.31 -16.32 4.19
CA GLY A 75 -9.33 -17.31 4.54
C GLY A 75 -9.11 -18.10 5.86
N GLN A 76 -8.06 -17.82 6.62
CA GLN A 76 -7.87 -18.44 7.96
C GLN A 76 -8.56 -17.68 9.11
N GLN A 77 -9.01 -16.45 8.88
CA GLN A 77 -9.71 -15.63 9.90
C GLN A 77 -11.20 -15.56 9.54
N GLY A 78 -12.07 -16.15 10.38
CA GLY A 78 -13.51 -16.10 10.18
C GLY A 78 -14.06 -14.66 10.25
N GLY A 79 -15.03 -14.35 9.37
CA GLY A 79 -15.72 -13.05 9.28
C GLY A 79 -15.39 -12.23 8.01
N ASP A 80 -15.98 -11.04 7.90
CA ASP A 80 -15.77 -10.10 6.76
C ASP A 80 -14.30 -9.69 6.55
N SER A 81 -13.45 -9.93 7.54
CA SER A 81 -12.00 -9.74 7.52
C SER A 81 -11.25 -10.72 6.60
N GLY A 82 -11.86 -11.83 6.22
CA GLY A 82 -11.23 -12.91 5.44
C GLY A 82 -10.83 -12.56 4.00
N SER A 83 -11.18 -11.36 3.53
CA SER A 83 -10.94 -10.87 2.16
C SER A 83 -9.91 -9.73 2.08
N PHE A 84 -9.45 -9.20 3.22
CA PHE A 84 -8.51 -8.09 3.24
C PHE A 84 -7.07 -8.58 3.07
N ILE A 85 -6.37 -7.95 2.13
CA ILE A 85 -4.98 -8.25 1.83
C ILE A 85 -4.11 -7.38 2.73
N GLN A 86 -3.24 -8.02 3.52
CA GLN A 86 -2.32 -7.30 4.38
C GLN A 86 -1.33 -6.50 3.54
N MET A 87 -1.39 -5.17 3.66
CA MET A 87 -0.44 -4.27 3.02
C MET A 87 0.87 -4.25 3.80
N ALA A 88 2.00 -4.20 3.09
CA ALA A 88 3.28 -3.83 3.69
C ALA A 88 3.31 -2.34 4.11
N GLY A 89 2.39 -1.55 3.54
CA GLY A 89 2.40 -0.09 3.62
C GLY A 89 3.43 0.51 2.67
N PRO A 90 3.15 1.68 2.07
CA PRO A 90 4.14 2.34 1.22
C PRO A 90 5.38 2.70 2.05
N LYS A 91 6.57 2.57 1.46
CA LYS A 91 7.84 2.94 2.13
C LYS A 91 8.00 4.45 2.35
N ARG A 92 7.20 5.24 1.64
CA ARG A 92 7.20 6.72 1.63
C ARG A 92 5.82 7.23 1.21
N GLY A 93 5.53 8.49 1.47
CA GLY A 93 4.32 9.15 0.95
C GLY A 93 4.20 9.04 -0.58
N ILE A 94 2.96 8.97 -1.06
CA ILE A 94 2.65 8.93 -2.49
C ILE A 94 2.22 10.33 -2.91
N GLU A 95 3.10 11.09 -3.57
CA GLU A 95 2.77 12.44 -4.02
C GLU A 95 1.87 12.39 -5.26
N MET A 96 0.73 13.07 -5.22
CA MET A 96 -0.25 13.12 -6.30
C MET A 96 -0.40 14.53 -6.90
N ARG A 97 0.72 15.24 -7.10
CA ARG A 97 0.77 16.49 -7.89
C ARG A 97 0.69 16.25 -9.40
N ALA A 98 0.84 15.00 -9.81
CA ALA A 98 0.70 14.52 -11.17
C ALA A 98 0.01 13.15 -11.12
N THR A 99 -0.30 12.59 -12.29
CA THR A 99 -0.85 11.24 -12.40
C THR A 99 0.05 10.23 -11.68
N VAL A 100 -0.56 9.46 -10.78
CA VAL A 100 0.05 8.33 -10.08
C VAL A 100 -0.22 7.06 -10.89
N LEU A 101 0.82 6.27 -11.13
CA LEU A 101 0.70 4.97 -11.79
C LEU A 101 0.70 3.88 -10.73
N ILE A 102 -0.31 3.02 -10.74
CA ILE A 102 -0.35 1.81 -9.92
C ILE A 102 -0.11 0.63 -10.86
N GLU A 103 0.99 -0.10 -10.65
CA GLU A 103 1.32 -1.34 -11.34
C GLU A 103 1.01 -2.52 -10.43
N TYR A 104 0.47 -3.60 -10.98
CA TYR A 104 0.11 -4.78 -10.22
C TYR A 104 0.30 -6.05 -11.04
N ASP A 105 0.86 -7.07 -10.41
CA ASP A 105 0.90 -8.45 -10.90
C ASP A 105 0.75 -9.32 -9.66
N MET A 106 -0.43 -9.91 -9.48
CA MET A 106 -0.75 -10.77 -8.35
C MET A 106 -1.32 -12.09 -8.84
N LYS A 107 -0.90 -13.16 -8.16
CA LYS A 107 -1.21 -14.54 -8.51
C LYS A 107 -1.66 -15.32 -7.28
N ILE A 108 -2.47 -16.34 -7.52
CA ILE A 108 -2.83 -17.36 -6.52
C ILE A 108 -1.95 -18.58 -6.77
N LYS A 109 -1.17 -18.95 -5.77
CA LYS A 109 -0.34 -20.14 -5.79
C LYS A 109 -1.22 -21.40 -5.81
N ARG A 110 -0.90 -22.32 -6.71
CA ARG A 110 -1.47 -23.68 -6.73
C ARG A 110 -0.44 -24.72 -6.34
N GLU A 111 -0.92 -25.94 -6.07
CA GLU A 111 -0.04 -27.10 -6.00
C GLU A 111 0.66 -27.28 -7.35
N GLY A 112 1.98 -27.48 -7.33
CA GLY A 112 2.79 -27.59 -8.54
C GLY A 112 3.69 -26.39 -8.81
N GLY A 113 4.00 -26.20 -10.09
CA GLY A 113 4.93 -25.19 -10.59
C GLY A 113 4.30 -23.81 -10.74
N GLN A 114 5.10 -22.83 -11.16
CA GLN A 114 4.59 -21.48 -11.42
C GLN A 114 3.60 -21.43 -12.60
N GLU A 115 3.67 -22.39 -13.50
CA GLU A 115 2.78 -22.52 -14.66
C GLU A 115 1.34 -22.91 -14.27
N ASP A 116 1.18 -23.55 -13.11
CA ASP A 116 -0.12 -23.95 -12.57
C ASP A 116 -0.81 -22.82 -11.80
N ASP A 117 -0.08 -21.75 -11.47
CA ASP A 117 -0.59 -20.65 -10.66
C ASP A 117 -1.63 -19.81 -11.44
N LEU A 118 -2.66 -19.35 -10.74
CA LEU A 118 -3.73 -18.56 -11.34
C LEU A 118 -3.39 -17.07 -11.31
N GLN A 119 -3.40 -16.41 -12.47
CA GLN A 119 -3.33 -14.95 -12.53
C GLN A 119 -4.57 -14.33 -11.89
N LEU A 120 -4.40 -13.56 -10.82
CA LEU A 120 -5.51 -12.85 -10.17
C LEU A 120 -5.75 -11.50 -10.83
N VAL A 121 -4.67 -10.73 -11.00
CA VAL A 121 -4.70 -9.44 -11.68
C VAL A 121 -3.31 -9.15 -12.25
N ASP A 122 -3.26 -8.59 -13.45
CA ASP A 122 -2.04 -8.11 -14.10
C ASP A 122 -2.36 -6.82 -14.86
N GLY A 123 -1.50 -5.82 -14.75
CA GLY A 123 -1.60 -4.59 -15.52
C GLY A 123 -1.20 -3.34 -14.73
N ALA A 124 -1.69 -2.20 -15.21
CA ALA A 124 -1.46 -0.92 -14.58
C ALA A 124 -2.65 0.03 -14.76
N ALA A 125 -2.83 0.93 -13.78
CA ALA A 125 -3.87 1.94 -13.78
C ALA A 125 -3.32 3.31 -13.40
N CYS A 126 -3.80 4.34 -14.10
CA CYS A 126 -3.44 5.73 -13.86
C CYS A 126 -4.50 6.43 -13.02
N PHE A 127 -4.07 7.11 -11.96
CA PHE A 127 -4.93 7.89 -11.08
C PHE A 127 -4.52 9.35 -11.16
N SER A 128 -5.43 10.22 -11.55
CA SER A 128 -5.20 11.67 -11.65
C SER A 128 -6.02 12.45 -10.63
N GLU A 129 -5.52 13.62 -10.27
CA GLU A 129 -6.19 14.55 -9.33
C GLU A 129 -7.59 14.95 -9.83
N LEU A 130 -7.76 15.08 -11.15
CA LEU A 130 -9.02 15.45 -11.81
C LEU A 130 -10.09 14.35 -11.76
N ALA A 131 -9.70 13.09 -11.60
CA ALA A 131 -10.64 11.99 -11.44
C ALA A 131 -11.15 11.85 -9.99
N SER A 132 -10.49 12.53 -9.04
CA SER A 132 -10.71 12.44 -7.59
C SER A 132 -11.30 13.74 -7.03
N LEU A 133 -12.26 14.33 -7.76
CA LEU A 133 -12.89 15.64 -7.46
C LEU A 133 -13.70 15.69 -6.16
N ASP A 134 -14.05 14.55 -5.56
CA ASP A 134 -14.71 14.52 -4.25
C ASP A 134 -13.69 14.13 -3.18
N ARG A 135 -13.64 14.90 -2.08
CA ARG A 135 -12.72 14.74 -0.93
C ARG A 135 -13.03 13.49 -0.08
N ARG A 136 -13.55 12.44 -0.70
CA ARG A 136 -14.06 11.25 -0.04
C ARG A 136 -13.11 10.09 -0.28
N VAL A 137 -13.04 9.24 0.74
CA VAL A 137 -12.53 7.89 0.57
C VAL A 137 -13.43 7.19 -0.45
N TYR A 138 -12.81 6.62 -1.48
CA TYR A 138 -13.53 5.89 -2.50
C TYR A 138 -12.86 4.55 -2.78
N THR A 139 -13.64 3.62 -3.32
CA THR A 139 -13.15 2.30 -3.72
C THR A 139 -13.09 2.22 -5.24
N GLN A 140 -11.91 1.88 -5.75
CA GLN A 140 -11.69 1.62 -7.17
C GLN A 140 -11.33 0.14 -7.34
N ARG A 141 -11.99 -0.52 -8.28
CA ARG A 141 -11.67 -1.90 -8.67
C ARG A 141 -10.55 -1.92 -9.70
N ILE A 142 -9.52 -2.74 -9.47
CA ILE A 142 -8.46 -3.08 -10.42
C ILE A 142 -8.50 -4.59 -10.68
N GLY A 143 -9.22 -5.00 -11.72
CA GLY A 143 -9.48 -6.41 -11.98
C GLY A 143 -10.24 -7.07 -10.83
N ALA A 144 -9.58 -7.99 -10.12
CA ALA A 144 -10.17 -8.75 -9.01
C ALA A 144 -9.90 -8.15 -7.61
N VAL A 145 -9.20 -7.01 -7.52
CA VAL A 145 -8.86 -6.36 -6.24
C VAL A 145 -9.55 -5.00 -6.14
N ASP A 146 -10.21 -4.74 -5.03
CA ASP A 146 -10.75 -3.45 -4.65
C ASP A 146 -9.69 -2.67 -3.85
N ILE A 147 -9.34 -1.48 -4.31
CA ILE A 147 -8.45 -0.53 -3.63
C ILE A 147 -9.30 0.57 -3.01
N CYS A 148 -9.20 0.73 -1.70
CA CYS A 148 -9.78 1.86 -0.99
C CYS A 148 -8.73 2.95 -0.79
N LEU A 149 -8.97 4.16 -1.31
CA LEU A 149 -7.99 5.24 -1.29
C LEU A 149 -8.66 6.62 -1.19
N ALA A 150 -7.87 7.65 -0.87
CA ALA A 150 -8.29 9.05 -0.94
C ALA A 150 -7.14 9.97 -1.38
N LEU A 151 -7.53 11.13 -1.91
CA LEU A 151 -6.64 12.26 -2.16
C LEU A 151 -6.68 13.23 -0.97
N ILE A 152 -5.51 13.55 -0.42
CA ILE A 152 -5.34 14.48 0.70
C ILE A 152 -4.53 15.68 0.20
N HIS A 153 -5.18 16.84 -0.03
CA HIS A 153 -4.56 18.00 -0.69
C HIS A 153 -3.46 18.73 0.09
N ASN A 154 -3.47 18.65 1.42
CA ASN A 154 -2.52 19.34 2.29
C ASN A 154 -1.83 18.34 3.24
N ALA A 155 -1.43 17.20 2.72
CA ALA A 155 -0.76 16.16 3.49
C ALA A 155 0.71 16.49 3.73
N VAL A 156 1.24 16.01 4.85
CA VAL A 156 2.65 16.02 5.20
C VAL A 156 3.08 14.60 5.54
N GLU A 157 4.26 14.19 5.10
CA GLU A 157 4.87 12.93 5.52
C GLU A 157 5.70 13.17 6.78
N ALA A 158 5.51 12.33 7.80
CA ALA A 158 6.23 12.41 9.05
C ALA A 158 6.76 11.02 9.44
N THR A 159 7.97 10.99 9.99
CA THR A 159 8.55 9.77 10.57
C THR A 159 8.42 9.84 12.10
N ILE A 160 7.78 8.83 12.69
CA ILE A 160 7.66 8.71 14.15
C ILE A 160 8.67 7.67 14.63
N GLN A 161 9.55 8.06 15.55
CA GLN A 161 10.45 7.13 16.24
C GLN A 161 9.83 6.74 17.58
N VAL A 162 9.57 5.45 17.76
CA VAL A 162 9.03 4.90 19.01
C VAL A 162 10.16 4.23 19.79
N GLY A 163 10.40 4.70 21.02
CA GLY A 163 11.35 4.09 21.95
C GLY A 163 10.62 3.16 22.91
N TYR A 164 11.01 1.88 22.95
CA TYR A 164 10.49 0.92 23.92
C TYR A 164 11.52 0.69 25.02
N HIS A 165 11.12 0.86 26.27
CA HIS A 165 11.94 0.48 27.42
C HIS A 165 11.51 -0.90 27.91
N LYS A 166 12.44 -1.85 27.95
CA LYS A 166 12.18 -3.20 28.46
C LYS A 166 12.06 -3.11 29.98
N CYS A 167 10.85 -3.21 30.50
CA CYS A 167 10.63 -3.33 31.94
C CYS A 167 10.98 -4.78 32.36
N ILE A 168 12.13 -4.97 32.99
CA ILE A 168 12.49 -6.26 33.58
C ILE A 168 11.81 -6.32 34.94
N MET A 169 10.71 -7.06 35.05
CA MET A 169 10.13 -7.39 36.35
C MET A 169 11.11 -8.34 37.06
N ALA A 170 11.76 -7.84 38.12
CA ALA A 170 12.47 -8.70 39.05
C ALA A 170 11.43 -9.50 39.84
N ALA A 171 11.42 -10.82 39.67
CA ALA A 171 10.68 -11.71 40.56
C ALA A 171 11.35 -11.67 41.94
N ALA A 172 10.57 -11.38 42.98
CA ALA A 172 10.97 -11.48 44.39
C ALA A 172 10.66 -12.88 44.93
#